data_AF-A0AAP0RSM5-F1
#
_entry.id   AF-A0AAP0RSM5-F1
#
_cell.length_a   1.000
_cell.length_b   1.000
_cell.length_c   1.000
_cell.angle_alpha   90.00
_cell.angle_beta   90.00
_cell.angle_gamma   90.00
#
_symmetry.space_group_name_H-M   'P 1'
#
loop_
_entity.id
_entity.type
_entity.pdbx_description
1 polymer ?
#
loop_
_entity_poly.entity_id
_entity_poly.type
_entity_poly.pdbx_seq_one_letter_code
_entity_poly.pdbx_strand_id
1 'polypeptide(L)'
;MTSSWKPSSEGDDKAPEETTAATIQALKEALAQIRVCSRLEGLLLKKKFLNNGDSPEIHAQKVDKLKVLSESLASSTVKAEKRISDHRSQKEEALKVREVKASEVSGKEKELAAEIAELEKQRDKLEAELKKEDELSRSVASCRVEADVLNTWINFLEDTWVLQCSYTEIKEKQVSDELERHEDYFVDLAIHLLSAYKEKLGPSISRIGKFVENLKSLSEGSEVASSVDNEASKVLNPKKNLEEEYLEYEAKIITTFSVVDNMKEQFYAQRVKTPRKDDPRVKELFDDIEKLREEFESIERPTLEMETPTPKVESTTPKAESTSSEKPQGADPPMQAAEVLKAEKDEHPKPPAVKAEQVLDTDAELAKLESEFGKFSQDYSTEEIGGWEFDELERELRSGDSATSK
;
A
#
# COMPACT_ATOMS: atom_id res chain seq x y z
N MET A 1 25.79 -164.77 -89.21
CA MET A 1 26.45 -165.89 -89.92
C MET A 1 27.96 -165.76 -89.72
N THR A 2 28.75 -166.79 -90.02
CA THR A 2 30.24 -166.82 -89.96
C THR A 2 30.85 -166.46 -91.36
N SER A 3 32.12 -166.59 -91.74
CA SER A 3 33.38 -167.20 -91.23
C SER A 3 34.56 -166.74 -92.13
N SER A 4 35.87 -166.81 -91.81
CA SER A 4 36.66 -166.94 -90.56
C SER A 4 38.18 -166.82 -90.90
N TRP A 5 39.06 -167.06 -89.92
CA TRP A 5 40.45 -167.59 -90.06
C TRP A 5 41.65 -166.66 -90.41
N LYS A 6 42.84 -167.27 -90.30
CA LYS A 6 44.26 -166.78 -90.09
C LYS A 6 45.22 -167.66 -90.97
N PRO A 7 46.59 -167.69 -90.92
CA PRO A 7 47.61 -167.36 -89.89
C PRO A 7 48.67 -166.32 -90.42
N SER A 8 50.02 -166.28 -90.25
CA SER A 8 51.04 -167.10 -89.54
C SER A 8 52.27 -166.31 -88.99
N SER A 9 53.51 -166.58 -89.45
CA SER A 9 54.80 -166.39 -88.74
C SER A 9 56.02 -166.30 -89.71
N GLU A 10 57.33 -166.15 -89.36
CA GLU A 10 58.10 -166.26 -88.09
C GLU A 10 59.52 -165.58 -88.16
N GLY A 11 60.10 -165.12 -87.02
CA GLY A 11 61.53 -164.76 -86.74
C GLY A 11 62.18 -163.53 -87.45
N ASP A 12 63.18 -162.76 -86.96
CA ASP A 12 63.91 -162.49 -85.67
C ASP A 12 64.65 -161.10 -85.84
N ASP A 13 65.52 -160.46 -85.03
CA ASP A 13 66.35 -160.68 -83.80
C ASP A 13 66.63 -159.30 -83.09
N LYS A 14 67.14 -159.33 -81.84
CA LYS A 14 67.86 -158.28 -81.06
C LYS A 14 67.16 -157.00 -80.53
N ALA A 15 67.70 -156.53 -79.39
CA ALA A 15 67.28 -155.39 -78.53
C ALA A 15 68.41 -154.31 -78.48
N PRO A 16 68.39 -153.17 -77.71
CA PRO A 16 67.47 -152.70 -76.65
C PRO A 16 66.96 -151.23 -76.83
N GLU A 17 66.29 -150.52 -75.90
CA GLU A 17 65.17 -150.87 -74.97
C GLU A 17 64.63 -149.61 -74.25
N GLU A 18 65.51 -148.65 -73.87
CA GLU A 18 65.34 -147.49 -72.95
C GLU A 18 64.11 -146.58 -73.17
N THR A 19 63.41 -146.71 -74.30
CA THR A 19 62.33 -145.83 -74.76
C THR A 19 60.99 -145.98 -74.01
N THR A 20 60.76 -147.09 -73.30
CA THR A 20 59.47 -147.43 -72.67
C THR A 20 59.15 -146.67 -71.37
N ALA A 21 60.14 -146.11 -70.68
CA ALA A 21 59.90 -145.36 -69.44
C ALA A 21 59.32 -143.96 -69.70
N ALA A 22 59.84 -143.26 -70.71
CA ALA A 22 59.46 -141.87 -71.03
C ALA A 22 58.00 -141.72 -71.48
N THR A 23 57.48 -142.71 -72.22
CA THR A 23 56.09 -142.71 -72.71
C THR A 23 55.06 -142.85 -71.59
N ILE A 24 55.37 -143.62 -70.54
CA ILE A 24 54.50 -143.76 -69.35
C ILE A 24 54.46 -142.45 -68.54
N GLN A 25 55.56 -141.71 -68.47
CA GLN A 25 55.63 -140.40 -67.82
C GLN A 25 54.72 -139.39 -68.56
N ALA A 26 54.85 -139.28 -69.88
CA ALA A 26 54.05 -138.38 -70.71
C ALA A 26 52.54 -138.67 -70.63
N LEU A 27 52.13 -139.94 -70.58
CA LEU A 27 50.72 -140.31 -70.42
C LEU A 27 50.12 -139.87 -69.07
N LYS A 28 50.90 -139.90 -67.97
CA LYS A 28 50.45 -139.38 -66.67
C LYS A 28 50.25 -137.86 -66.70
N GLU A 29 51.14 -137.15 -67.38
CA GLU A 29 51.08 -135.69 -67.52
C GLU A 29 49.90 -135.25 -68.40
N ALA A 30 49.65 -135.95 -69.51
CA ALA A 30 48.46 -135.74 -70.34
C ALA A 30 47.14 -135.99 -69.57
N LEU A 31 47.08 -137.04 -68.73
CA LEU A 31 45.92 -137.32 -67.89
C LEU A 31 45.73 -136.25 -66.79
N ALA A 32 46.83 -135.68 -66.27
CA ALA A 32 46.78 -134.53 -65.37
C ALA A 32 46.23 -133.27 -66.07
N GLN A 33 46.68 -132.97 -67.30
CA GLN A 33 46.11 -131.89 -68.11
C GLN A 33 44.61 -132.10 -68.38
N ILE A 34 44.19 -133.29 -68.80
CA ILE A 34 42.76 -133.61 -69.04
C ILE A 34 41.92 -133.39 -67.77
N ARG A 35 42.43 -133.76 -66.58
CA ARG A 35 41.75 -133.45 -65.30
C ARG A 35 41.66 -131.95 -65.03
N VAL A 36 42.69 -131.17 -65.33
CA VAL A 36 42.67 -129.70 -65.17
C VAL A 36 41.68 -129.08 -66.16
N CYS A 37 41.68 -129.49 -67.43
CA CYS A 37 40.74 -129.01 -68.45
C CYS A 37 39.29 -129.34 -68.07
N SER A 38 39.00 -130.58 -67.66
CA SER A 38 37.64 -130.99 -67.23
C SER A 38 37.18 -130.21 -65.99
N ARG A 39 38.09 -129.90 -65.06
CA ARG A 39 37.79 -129.09 -63.87
C ARG A 39 37.56 -127.62 -64.22
N LEU A 40 38.31 -127.07 -65.18
CA LEU A 40 38.11 -125.73 -65.72
C LEU A 40 36.76 -125.62 -66.45
N GLU A 41 36.42 -126.59 -67.30
CA GLU A 41 35.14 -126.67 -67.99
C GLU A 41 33.96 -126.73 -67.00
N GLY A 42 34.03 -127.60 -65.99
CA GLY A 42 33.03 -127.66 -64.93
C GLY A 42 32.87 -126.34 -64.15
N LEU A 43 33.95 -125.59 -63.93
CA LEU A 43 33.90 -124.26 -63.32
C LEU A 43 33.34 -123.19 -64.27
N LEU A 44 33.64 -123.25 -65.57
CA LEU A 44 33.11 -122.34 -66.59
C LEU A 44 31.60 -122.57 -66.82
N LEU A 45 31.16 -123.82 -66.88
CA LEU A 45 29.74 -124.19 -66.89
C LEU A 45 29.03 -123.68 -65.63
N LYS A 46 29.62 -123.88 -64.44
CA LYS A 46 29.03 -123.38 -63.19
C LYS A 46 28.97 -121.85 -63.17
N LYS A 47 30.00 -121.15 -63.67
CA LYS A 47 30.02 -119.68 -63.85
C LYS A 47 28.93 -119.20 -64.83
N LYS A 48 28.64 -119.95 -65.90
CA LYS A 48 27.59 -119.62 -66.88
C LYS A 48 26.18 -119.60 -66.27
N PHE A 49 25.94 -120.33 -65.19
CA PHE A 49 24.66 -120.35 -64.48
C PHE A 49 24.59 -119.36 -63.29
N LEU A 50 25.66 -118.61 -63.00
CA LEU A 50 25.65 -117.52 -62.00
C LEU A 50 25.10 -116.21 -62.62
N ASN A 51 23.80 -116.21 -62.93
CA ASN A 51 23.07 -115.00 -63.31
C ASN A 51 22.87 -114.11 -62.06
N ASN A 52 23.79 -113.17 -61.87
CA ASN A 52 23.82 -112.28 -60.72
C ASN A 52 23.09 -110.95 -61.00
N GLY A 53 21.75 -110.96 -61.06
CA GLY A 53 20.97 -109.72 -61.18
C GLY A 53 19.51 -109.90 -61.63
N ASP A 54 18.81 -108.76 -61.73
CA ASP A 54 17.51 -108.66 -62.40
C ASP A 54 17.66 -108.91 -63.92
N SER A 55 16.54 -109.19 -64.60
CA SER A 55 16.46 -109.01 -66.06
C SER A 55 16.65 -107.52 -66.43
N PRO A 56 17.30 -107.19 -67.56
CA PRO A 56 17.51 -105.79 -67.98
C PRO A 56 16.23 -104.94 -68.00
N GLU A 57 15.09 -105.53 -68.37
CA GLU A 57 13.77 -104.89 -68.38
C GLU A 57 13.35 -104.41 -66.98
N ILE A 58 13.55 -105.27 -65.97
CA ILE A 58 13.22 -104.98 -64.56
C ILE A 58 14.20 -103.96 -63.99
N HIS A 59 15.47 -103.99 -64.42
CA HIS A 59 16.46 -102.99 -64.04
C HIS A 59 16.09 -101.61 -64.60
N ALA A 60 15.72 -101.51 -65.88
CA ALA A 60 15.24 -100.27 -66.50
C ALA A 60 14.02 -99.71 -65.77
N GLN A 61 13.00 -100.54 -65.51
CA GLN A 61 11.81 -100.13 -64.76
C GLN A 61 12.13 -99.62 -63.34
N LYS A 62 13.12 -100.21 -62.65
CA LYS A 62 13.61 -99.72 -61.35
C LYS A 62 14.31 -98.37 -61.48
N VAL A 63 15.14 -98.18 -62.51
CA VAL A 63 15.82 -96.90 -62.80
C VAL A 63 14.82 -95.79 -63.12
N ASP A 64 13.83 -96.04 -64.00
CA ASP A 64 12.79 -95.07 -64.32
C ASP A 64 11.94 -94.71 -63.10
N LYS A 65 11.59 -95.69 -62.25
CA LYS A 65 10.88 -95.42 -60.99
C LYS A 65 11.73 -94.57 -60.03
N LEU A 66 13.03 -94.83 -59.93
CA LEU A 66 13.95 -94.00 -59.12
C LEU A 66 14.10 -92.59 -59.70
N LYS A 67 14.10 -92.43 -61.02
CA LYS A 67 14.14 -91.15 -61.72
C LYS A 67 12.87 -90.33 -61.49
N VAL A 68 11.68 -90.92 -61.63
CA VAL A 68 10.42 -90.26 -61.32
C VAL A 68 10.35 -89.86 -59.84
N LEU A 69 10.87 -90.70 -58.92
CA LEU A 69 10.96 -90.36 -57.50
C LEU A 69 11.95 -89.23 -57.22
N SER A 70 13.10 -89.16 -57.91
CA SER A 70 14.08 -88.08 -57.72
C SER A 70 13.61 -86.75 -58.33
N GLU A 71 12.93 -86.78 -59.48
CA GLU A 71 12.28 -85.62 -60.10
C GLU A 71 11.10 -85.11 -59.26
N SER A 72 10.30 -86.02 -58.70
CA SER A 72 9.23 -85.68 -57.74
C SER A 72 9.77 -85.14 -56.42
N LEU A 73 10.93 -85.63 -55.95
CA LEU A 73 11.59 -85.12 -54.76
C LEU A 73 12.18 -83.73 -55.01
N ALA A 74 12.91 -83.53 -56.12
CA ALA A 74 13.49 -82.25 -56.48
C ALA A 74 12.43 -81.15 -56.66
N SER A 75 11.35 -81.44 -57.38
CA SER A 75 10.23 -80.51 -57.55
C SER A 75 9.48 -80.22 -56.24
N SER A 76 9.35 -81.21 -55.34
CA SER A 76 8.82 -81.00 -53.99
C SER A 76 9.73 -80.11 -53.14
N THR A 77 11.04 -80.33 -53.18
CA THR A 77 12.06 -79.53 -52.48
C THR A 77 12.05 -78.08 -52.96
N VAL A 78 12.08 -77.82 -54.27
CA VAL A 78 11.99 -76.46 -54.83
C VAL A 78 10.66 -75.79 -54.43
N LYS A 79 9.55 -76.54 -54.39
CA LYS A 79 8.24 -76.03 -53.92
C LYS A 79 8.21 -75.80 -52.41
N ALA A 80 9.04 -76.47 -51.61
CA ALA A 80 9.20 -76.21 -50.18
C ALA A 80 10.10 -74.98 -49.94
N GLU A 81 11.24 -74.94 -50.61
CA GLU A 81 12.20 -73.83 -50.57
C GLU A 81 11.56 -72.50 -50.98
N LYS A 82 10.80 -72.48 -52.10
CA LYS A 82 10.04 -71.28 -52.49
C LYS A 82 9.08 -70.83 -51.38
N ARG A 83 8.27 -71.74 -50.81
CA ARG A 83 7.34 -71.40 -49.72
C ARG A 83 8.06 -70.85 -48.49
N ILE A 84 9.24 -71.37 -48.16
CA ILE A 84 10.08 -70.87 -47.06
C ILE A 84 10.61 -69.47 -47.37
N SER A 85 11.03 -69.23 -48.62
CA SER A 85 11.52 -67.91 -49.08
C SER A 85 10.41 -66.85 -49.12
N ASP A 86 9.27 -67.18 -49.72
CA ASP A 86 8.08 -66.31 -49.79
C ASP A 86 7.63 -65.89 -48.37
N HIS A 87 7.55 -66.84 -47.44
CA HIS A 87 7.21 -66.60 -46.03
C HIS A 87 8.30 -65.84 -45.25
N ARG A 88 9.59 -66.01 -45.59
CA ARG A 88 10.68 -65.21 -45.01
C ARG A 88 10.54 -63.74 -45.42
N SER A 89 10.36 -63.48 -46.72
CA SER A 89 10.18 -62.12 -47.26
C SER A 89 8.95 -61.43 -46.67
N GLN A 90 7.82 -62.14 -46.52
CA GLN A 90 6.63 -61.62 -45.84
C GLN A 90 6.90 -61.22 -44.37
N LYS A 91 7.71 -61.99 -43.64
CA LYS A 91 8.12 -61.64 -42.27
C LYS A 91 9.09 -60.46 -42.20
N GLU A 92 9.99 -60.36 -43.18
CA GLU A 92 10.97 -59.28 -43.29
C GLU A 92 10.29 -57.92 -43.55
N GLU A 93 9.39 -57.84 -44.53
CA GLU A 93 8.59 -56.63 -44.76
C GLU A 93 7.64 -56.32 -43.58
N ALA A 94 7.07 -57.33 -42.92
CA ALA A 94 6.25 -57.11 -41.71
C ALA A 94 7.06 -56.59 -40.50
N LEU A 95 8.35 -56.92 -40.39
CA LEU A 95 9.24 -56.34 -39.39
C LEU A 95 9.60 -54.89 -39.74
N LYS A 96 9.98 -54.63 -40.99
CA LYS A 96 10.30 -53.30 -41.52
C LYS A 96 9.13 -52.30 -41.37
N VAL A 97 7.90 -52.73 -41.60
CA VAL A 97 6.70 -51.90 -41.33
C VAL A 97 6.49 -51.62 -39.83
N ARG A 98 6.87 -52.55 -38.94
CA ARG A 98 6.83 -52.31 -37.48
C ARG A 98 7.94 -51.37 -37.01
N GLU A 99 9.14 -51.49 -37.59
CA GLU A 99 10.29 -50.63 -37.32
C GLU A 99 10.00 -49.17 -37.70
N VAL A 100 9.47 -48.93 -38.90
CA VAL A 100 9.01 -47.59 -39.33
C VAL A 100 7.95 -47.04 -38.39
N LYS A 101 6.94 -47.84 -38.01
CA LYS A 101 5.91 -47.39 -37.07
C LYS A 101 6.46 -47.11 -35.67
N ALA A 102 7.45 -47.87 -35.20
CA ALA A 102 8.10 -47.62 -33.93
C ALA A 102 8.90 -46.31 -33.94
N SER A 103 9.57 -45.98 -35.05
CA SER A 103 10.28 -44.70 -35.18
C SER A 103 9.33 -43.51 -35.35
N GLU A 104 8.19 -43.67 -36.05
CA GLU A 104 7.12 -42.67 -36.11
C GLU A 104 6.50 -42.40 -34.73
N VAL A 105 6.21 -43.45 -33.95
CA VAL A 105 5.69 -43.33 -32.59
C VAL A 105 6.72 -42.66 -31.68
N SER A 106 7.99 -43.09 -31.72
CA SER A 106 9.05 -42.45 -30.93
C SER A 106 9.39 -41.02 -31.38
N GLY A 107 9.00 -40.60 -32.58
CA GLY A 107 9.00 -39.20 -32.99
C GLY A 107 7.92 -38.41 -32.26
N LYS A 108 6.66 -38.89 -32.31
CA LYS A 108 5.49 -38.26 -31.68
C LYS A 108 5.58 -38.23 -30.15
N GLU A 109 6.14 -39.26 -29.53
CA GLU A 109 6.41 -39.27 -28.08
C GLU A 109 7.34 -38.12 -27.66
N LYS A 110 8.36 -37.80 -28.47
CA LYS A 110 9.28 -36.68 -28.21
C LYS A 110 8.65 -35.32 -28.49
N GLU A 111 7.80 -35.23 -29.51
CA GLU A 111 7.02 -34.04 -29.84
C GLU A 111 6.04 -33.68 -28.71
N LEU A 112 5.25 -34.65 -28.25
CA LEU A 112 4.34 -34.51 -27.12
C LEU A 112 5.07 -34.21 -25.80
N ALA A 113 6.23 -34.84 -25.54
CA ALA A 113 7.03 -34.53 -24.36
C ALA A 113 7.57 -33.09 -24.36
N ALA A 114 7.90 -32.54 -25.54
CA ALA A 114 8.31 -31.15 -25.68
C ALA A 114 7.12 -30.17 -25.54
N GLU A 115 5.94 -30.52 -26.05
CA GLU A 115 4.71 -29.74 -25.86
C GLU A 115 4.30 -29.68 -24.38
N ILE A 116 4.33 -30.82 -23.67
CA ILE A 116 4.07 -30.88 -22.22
C ILE A 116 5.03 -29.98 -21.46
N ALA A 117 6.35 -30.06 -21.72
CA ALA A 117 7.34 -29.24 -21.01
C ALA A 117 7.16 -27.72 -21.23
N GLU A 118 6.70 -27.30 -22.40
CA GLU A 118 6.37 -25.88 -22.66
C GLU A 118 5.05 -25.47 -21.99
N LEU A 119 4.04 -26.34 -21.95
CA LEU A 119 2.78 -26.10 -21.23
C LEU A 119 2.99 -26.00 -19.71
N GLU A 120 3.87 -26.82 -19.13
CA GLU A 120 4.24 -26.72 -17.72
C GLU A 120 4.93 -25.39 -17.40
N LYS A 121 5.87 -24.97 -18.26
CA LYS A 121 6.52 -23.66 -18.15
C LYS A 121 5.53 -22.48 -18.31
N GLN A 122 4.44 -22.66 -19.07
CA GLN A 122 3.37 -21.66 -19.18
C GLN A 122 2.45 -21.66 -17.96
N ARG A 123 2.12 -22.82 -17.38
CA ARG A 123 1.45 -22.95 -16.07
C ARG A 123 2.23 -22.19 -15.00
N ASP A 124 3.52 -22.47 -14.85
CA ASP A 124 4.36 -21.88 -13.80
C ASP A 124 4.45 -20.35 -13.93
N LYS A 125 4.47 -19.83 -15.17
CA LYS A 125 4.39 -18.39 -15.44
C LYS A 125 3.03 -17.81 -15.02
N LEU A 126 1.92 -18.47 -15.34
CA LEU A 126 0.58 -18.01 -14.99
C LEU A 126 0.33 -18.05 -13.48
N GLU A 127 0.84 -19.06 -12.77
CA GLU A 127 0.79 -19.14 -11.31
C GLU A 127 1.59 -18.00 -10.66
N ALA A 128 2.77 -17.69 -11.20
CA ALA A 128 3.59 -16.55 -10.76
C ALA A 128 3.02 -15.17 -11.16
N GLU A 129 2.03 -15.11 -12.06
CA GLU A 129 1.27 -13.90 -12.37
C GLU A 129 0.02 -13.78 -11.49
N LEU A 130 -0.72 -14.88 -11.27
CA LEU A 130 -1.84 -14.95 -10.33
C LEU A 130 -1.43 -14.55 -8.90
N LYS A 131 -0.28 -15.05 -8.43
CA LYS A 131 0.25 -14.69 -7.10
C LYS A 131 0.54 -13.19 -6.92
N LYS A 132 0.85 -12.48 -8.01
CA LYS A 132 1.02 -11.01 -7.99
C LYS A 132 -0.33 -10.30 -7.98
N GLU A 133 -1.33 -10.82 -8.68
CA GLU A 133 -2.70 -10.29 -8.62
C GLU A 133 -3.30 -10.44 -7.22
N ASP A 134 -3.05 -11.56 -6.52
CA ASP A 134 -3.42 -11.73 -5.11
C ASP A 134 -2.74 -10.71 -4.17
N GLU A 135 -1.51 -10.30 -4.49
CA GLU A 135 -0.76 -9.29 -3.73
C GLU A 135 -1.25 -7.86 -4.04
N LEU A 136 -1.52 -7.55 -5.30
CA LEU A 136 -2.15 -6.30 -5.73
C LEU A 136 -3.56 -6.14 -5.15
N SER A 137 -4.38 -7.19 -5.22
CA SER A 137 -5.73 -7.23 -4.65
C SER A 137 -5.72 -6.96 -3.13
N ARG A 138 -4.79 -7.57 -2.40
CA ARG A 138 -4.56 -7.33 -0.96
C ARG A 138 -4.11 -5.88 -0.68
N SER A 139 -3.24 -5.32 -1.52
CA SER A 139 -2.81 -3.92 -1.43
C SER A 139 -3.95 -2.94 -1.69
N VAL A 140 -4.78 -3.18 -2.71
CA VAL A 140 -5.99 -2.41 -3.02
C VAL A 140 -7.01 -2.49 -1.89
N ALA A 141 -7.15 -3.65 -1.23
CA ALA A 141 -8.00 -3.80 -0.06
C ALA A 141 -7.51 -2.97 1.15
N SER A 142 -6.19 -2.94 1.41
CA SER A 142 -5.60 -2.07 2.45
C SER A 142 -5.86 -0.59 2.16
N CYS A 143 -5.54 -0.14 0.94
CA CYS A 143 -5.71 1.23 0.50
C CYS A 143 -7.17 1.72 0.58
N ARG A 144 -8.15 0.81 0.40
CA ARG A 144 -9.57 1.12 0.65
C ARG A 144 -9.87 1.40 2.13
N VAL A 145 -9.39 0.57 3.04
CA VAL A 145 -9.56 0.78 4.49
C VAL A 145 -8.86 2.07 4.94
N GLU A 146 -7.68 2.36 4.41
CA GLU A 146 -6.95 3.60 4.64
C GLU A 146 -7.75 4.83 4.14
N ALA A 147 -8.39 4.75 2.97
CA ALA A 147 -9.27 5.80 2.45
C ALA A 147 -10.53 6.01 3.31
N ASP A 148 -11.15 4.95 3.82
CA ASP A 148 -12.32 5.05 4.71
C ASP A 148 -11.95 5.70 6.06
N VAL A 149 -10.74 5.43 6.58
CA VAL A 149 -10.19 6.13 7.75
C VAL A 149 -9.94 7.62 7.44
N LEU A 150 -9.36 7.95 6.28
CA LEU A 150 -9.15 9.35 5.87
C LEU A 150 -10.47 10.11 5.70
N ASN A 151 -11.49 9.51 5.09
CA ASN A 151 -12.83 10.08 5.00
C ASN A 151 -13.44 10.36 6.38
N THR A 152 -13.23 9.45 7.34
CA THR A 152 -13.68 9.64 8.73
C THR A 152 -13.00 10.84 9.40
N TRP A 153 -11.69 11.03 9.18
CA TRP A 153 -10.96 12.21 9.67
C TRP A 153 -11.36 13.51 8.98
N ILE A 154 -11.65 13.49 7.68
CA ILE A 154 -12.13 14.66 6.92
C ILE A 154 -13.47 15.12 7.50
N ASN A 155 -14.45 14.21 7.62
CA ASN A 155 -15.76 14.51 8.19
C ASN A 155 -15.64 15.09 9.62
N PHE A 156 -14.79 14.49 10.47
CA PHE A 156 -14.55 14.99 11.82
C PHE A 156 -13.97 16.42 11.85
N LEU A 157 -13.06 16.75 10.93
CA LEU A 157 -12.47 18.09 10.82
C LEU A 157 -13.49 19.11 10.27
N GLU A 158 -14.33 18.72 9.32
CA GLU A 158 -15.41 19.55 8.77
C GLU A 158 -16.49 19.84 9.85
N ASP A 159 -16.96 18.82 10.56
CA ASP A 159 -17.90 18.96 11.69
C ASP A 159 -17.31 19.85 12.81
N THR A 160 -16.04 19.65 13.14
CA THR A 160 -15.33 20.46 14.15
C THR A 160 -15.20 21.92 13.72
N TRP A 161 -14.93 22.18 12.44
CA TRP A 161 -14.86 23.53 11.89
C TRP A 161 -16.24 24.22 11.91
N VAL A 162 -17.30 23.54 11.48
CA VAL A 162 -18.68 24.06 11.56
C VAL A 162 -19.06 24.37 13.01
N LEU A 163 -18.72 23.51 13.96
CA LEU A 163 -18.94 23.75 15.39
C LEU A 163 -18.16 24.98 15.89
N GLN A 164 -16.88 25.11 15.53
CA GLN A 164 -16.05 26.27 15.92
C GLN A 164 -16.57 27.58 15.32
N CYS A 165 -16.98 27.59 14.05
CA CYS A 165 -17.61 28.74 13.40
C CYS A 165 -18.90 29.13 14.11
N SER A 166 -19.83 28.19 14.35
CA SER A 166 -21.10 28.50 15.03
C SER A 166 -20.92 28.99 16.46
N TYR A 167 -19.96 28.45 17.22
CA TYR A 167 -19.61 28.96 18.55
C TYR A 167 -19.07 30.40 18.49
N THR A 168 -18.27 30.71 17.46
CA THR A 168 -17.70 32.04 17.24
C THR A 168 -18.77 33.05 16.85
N GLU A 169 -19.68 32.69 15.93
CA GLU A 169 -20.84 33.50 15.53
C GLU A 169 -21.78 33.78 16.73
N ILE A 170 -22.07 32.76 17.54
CA ILE A 170 -22.85 32.92 18.78
C ILE A 170 -22.15 33.87 19.77
N LYS A 171 -20.81 33.83 19.87
CA LYS A 171 -20.04 34.71 20.76
C LYS A 171 -19.94 36.14 20.24
N GLU A 172 -19.70 36.33 18.95
CA GLU A 172 -19.70 37.64 18.30
C GLU A 172 -21.08 38.30 18.43
N LYS A 173 -22.15 37.55 18.16
CA LYS A 173 -23.51 38.02 18.39
C LYS A 173 -23.78 38.35 19.86
N GLN A 174 -23.38 37.51 20.80
CA GLN A 174 -23.54 37.81 22.23
C GLN A 174 -22.84 39.12 22.63
N VAL A 175 -21.66 39.41 22.07
CA VAL A 175 -20.93 40.66 22.32
C VAL A 175 -21.62 41.85 21.64
N SER A 176 -22.14 41.68 20.42
CA SER A 176 -22.89 42.73 19.71
C SER A 176 -24.22 43.08 20.42
N ASP A 177 -24.98 42.06 20.83
CA ASP A 177 -26.26 42.21 21.54
C ASP A 177 -26.07 42.93 22.90
N GLU A 178 -24.94 42.73 23.58
CA GLU A 178 -24.62 43.43 24.84
C GLU A 178 -24.01 44.82 24.61
N LEU A 179 -23.25 45.01 23.53
CA LEU A 179 -22.72 46.33 23.14
C LEU A 179 -23.86 47.30 22.78
N GLU A 180 -24.88 46.85 22.04
CA GLU A 180 -26.06 47.68 21.74
C GLU A 180 -26.81 48.09 23.03
N ARG A 181 -27.00 47.18 23.99
CA ARG A 181 -27.59 47.51 25.30
C ARG A 181 -26.80 48.57 26.04
N HIS A 182 -25.47 48.41 26.11
CA HIS A 182 -24.60 49.39 26.76
C HIS A 182 -24.59 50.74 26.02
N GLU A 183 -24.78 50.74 24.70
CA GLU A 183 -24.93 51.96 23.93
C GLU A 183 -26.22 52.70 24.27
N ASP A 184 -27.36 52.00 24.28
CA ASP A 184 -28.67 52.55 24.64
C ASP A 184 -28.68 53.09 26.09
N TYR A 185 -28.13 52.33 27.05
CA TYR A 185 -27.97 52.79 28.44
C TYR A 185 -27.13 54.07 28.55
N PHE A 186 -26.08 54.22 27.74
CA PHE A 186 -25.25 55.43 27.74
C PHE A 186 -25.99 56.62 27.10
N VAL A 187 -26.80 56.39 26.07
CA VAL A 187 -27.63 57.44 25.45
C VAL A 187 -28.66 57.96 26.45
N ASP A 188 -29.40 57.09 27.13
CA ASP A 188 -30.37 57.50 28.15
C ASP A 188 -29.69 58.18 29.37
N LEU A 189 -28.51 57.72 29.78
CA LEU A 189 -27.71 58.40 30.82
C LEU A 189 -27.25 59.81 30.39
N ALA A 190 -26.81 59.96 29.13
CA ALA A 190 -26.44 61.26 28.58
C ALA A 190 -27.65 62.20 28.53
N ILE A 191 -28.81 61.74 28.07
CA ILE A 191 -30.07 62.50 28.07
C ILE A 191 -30.43 62.94 29.50
N HIS A 192 -30.36 62.03 30.47
CA HIS A 192 -30.68 62.34 31.87
C HIS A 192 -29.75 63.41 32.46
N LEU A 193 -28.44 63.27 32.28
CA LEU A 193 -27.44 64.21 32.79
C LEU A 193 -27.51 65.57 32.09
N LEU A 194 -27.61 65.62 30.77
CA LEU A 194 -27.74 66.87 30.01
C LEU A 194 -29.04 67.60 30.38
N SER A 195 -30.16 66.89 30.53
CA SER A 195 -31.42 67.48 31.01
C SER A 195 -31.25 68.08 32.42
N ALA A 196 -30.61 67.35 33.34
CA ALA A 196 -30.35 67.83 34.69
C ALA A 196 -29.40 69.04 34.73
N TYR A 197 -28.44 69.14 33.80
CA TYR A 197 -27.57 70.31 33.67
C TYR A 197 -28.31 71.51 33.05
N LYS A 198 -29.13 71.31 32.01
CA LYS A 198 -29.99 72.34 31.40
C LYS A 198 -30.90 73.01 32.45
N GLU A 199 -31.66 72.19 33.19
CA GLU A 199 -32.58 72.66 34.25
C GLU A 199 -31.86 73.35 35.42
N LYS A 200 -30.59 73.03 35.67
CA LYS A 200 -29.76 73.64 36.71
C LYS A 200 -29.06 74.93 36.26
N LEU A 201 -28.69 75.03 34.98
CA LEU A 201 -28.01 76.18 34.38
C LEU A 201 -28.92 77.40 34.30
N GLY A 202 -30.13 77.26 33.71
CA GLY A 202 -31.06 78.39 33.53
C GLY A 202 -31.32 79.22 34.81
N PRO A 203 -31.68 78.60 35.94
CA PRO A 203 -31.84 79.29 37.23
C PRO A 203 -30.53 79.85 37.81
N SER A 204 -29.39 79.22 37.52
CA SER A 204 -28.06 79.70 37.96
C SER A 204 -27.63 80.95 37.19
N ILE A 205 -27.84 80.99 35.87
CA ILE A 205 -27.59 82.14 35.00
C ILE A 205 -28.59 83.27 35.34
N SER A 206 -29.87 82.92 35.58
CA SER A 206 -30.87 83.87 36.09
C SER A 206 -30.52 84.47 37.47
N ARG A 207 -29.62 83.82 38.23
CA ARG A 207 -29.10 84.34 39.51
C ARG A 207 -27.81 85.13 39.32
N ILE A 208 -26.92 84.72 38.41
CA ILE A 208 -25.69 85.48 38.10
C ILE A 208 -26.05 86.87 37.55
N GLY A 209 -27.02 86.97 36.63
CA GLY A 209 -27.50 88.26 36.11
C GLY A 209 -28.01 89.20 37.22
N LYS A 210 -28.78 88.66 38.18
CA LYS A 210 -29.24 89.42 39.36
C LYS A 210 -28.10 89.84 40.27
N PHE A 211 -27.03 89.05 40.40
CA PHE A 211 -25.84 89.50 41.13
C PHE A 211 -25.12 90.63 40.38
N VAL A 212 -25.01 90.57 39.05
CA VAL A 212 -24.46 91.67 38.22
C VAL A 212 -25.29 92.95 38.38
N GLU A 213 -26.62 92.88 38.29
CA GLU A 213 -27.53 94.01 38.50
C GLU A 213 -27.36 94.61 39.91
N ASN A 214 -27.38 93.76 40.95
CA ASN A 214 -27.21 94.21 42.34
C ASN A 214 -25.84 94.87 42.56
N LEU A 215 -24.75 94.27 42.08
CA LEU A 215 -23.40 94.82 42.22
C LEU A 215 -23.26 96.17 41.50
N LYS A 216 -23.82 96.31 40.29
CA LYS A 216 -23.87 97.59 39.55
C LYS A 216 -24.64 98.66 40.31
N SER A 217 -25.83 98.33 40.82
CA SER A 217 -26.64 99.25 41.62
C SER A 217 -25.94 99.71 42.91
N LEU A 218 -25.08 98.85 43.48
CA LEU A 218 -24.34 99.13 44.71
C LEU A 218 -23.06 99.94 44.46
N SER A 219 -22.48 99.91 43.25
CA SER A 219 -21.46 100.89 42.83
C SER A 219 -22.07 102.26 42.55
N GLU A 220 -23.10 102.35 41.71
CA GLU A 220 -23.73 103.64 41.34
C GLU A 220 -24.38 104.32 42.57
N GLY A 221 -25.03 103.54 43.43
CA GLY A 221 -25.60 104.03 44.69
C GLY A 221 -24.55 104.51 45.70
N SER A 222 -23.29 104.11 45.57
CA SER A 222 -22.20 104.53 46.47
C SER A 222 -21.55 105.85 46.05
N GLU A 223 -21.53 106.21 44.77
CA GLU A 223 -20.91 107.47 44.30
C GLU A 223 -21.67 108.72 44.74
N VAL A 224 -22.98 108.61 44.99
CA VAL A 224 -23.84 109.77 45.32
C VAL A 224 -23.82 110.12 46.82
N ALA A 225 -23.25 109.26 47.68
CA ALA A 225 -23.38 109.34 49.14
C ALA A 225 -22.08 109.61 49.93
N SER A 226 -20.94 109.78 49.27
CA SER A 226 -19.65 109.99 49.95
C SER A 226 -19.39 111.47 50.34
N SER A 227 -20.17 112.01 51.28
CA SER A 227 -19.87 113.30 51.91
C SER A 227 -20.07 113.27 53.43
N VAL A 228 -18.99 113.61 54.15
CA VAL A 228 -18.86 113.63 55.63
C VAL A 228 -18.76 112.24 56.27
N ASP A 229 -17.78 112.09 57.15
CA ASP A 229 -17.46 110.84 57.83
C ASP A 229 -18.55 110.35 58.80
N ASN A 230 -18.60 109.03 59.00
CA ASN A 230 -18.64 108.55 60.37
C ASN A 230 -17.93 107.21 60.57
N GLU A 231 -17.44 107.03 61.78
CA GLU A 231 -16.71 105.84 62.22
C GLU A 231 -17.68 104.73 62.68
N ALA A 232 -17.18 103.52 62.88
CA ALA A 232 -17.93 102.35 63.35
C ALA A 232 -19.02 101.79 62.41
N SER A 233 -18.58 101.16 61.32
CA SER A 233 -19.29 100.03 60.72
C SER A 233 -18.41 98.78 60.76
N LYS A 234 -18.68 97.87 61.70
CA LYS A 234 -18.13 96.49 61.68
C LYS A 234 -19.08 95.55 60.92
N VAL A 235 -19.68 96.06 59.85
CA VAL A 235 -20.56 95.31 58.96
C VAL A 235 -19.69 94.71 57.86
N LEU A 236 -19.67 93.38 57.74
CA LEU A 236 -19.07 92.72 56.60
C LEU A 236 -19.85 93.14 55.35
N ASN A 237 -19.17 93.80 54.41
CA ASN A 237 -19.80 94.56 53.33
C ASN A 237 -20.80 93.70 52.54
N PRO A 238 -22.05 94.14 52.33
CA PRO A 238 -23.00 93.40 51.50
C PRO A 238 -22.47 93.20 50.07
N LYS A 239 -21.69 94.16 49.56
CA LYS A 239 -20.93 94.02 48.30
C LYS A 239 -20.04 92.77 48.31
N LYS A 240 -19.23 92.59 49.35
CA LYS A 240 -18.27 91.48 49.44
C LYS A 240 -18.95 90.11 49.42
N ASN A 241 -20.06 89.97 50.15
CA ASN A 241 -20.83 88.72 50.16
C ASN A 241 -21.46 88.42 48.80
N LEU A 242 -21.89 89.46 48.06
CA LEU A 242 -22.42 89.32 46.70
C LEU A 242 -21.32 88.99 45.67
N GLU A 243 -20.10 89.50 45.85
CA GLU A 243 -18.92 89.09 45.04
C GLU A 243 -18.54 87.63 45.31
N GLU A 244 -18.59 87.17 46.57
CA GLU A 244 -18.30 85.79 46.95
C GLU A 244 -19.38 84.80 46.46
N GLU A 245 -20.67 85.13 46.60
CA GLU A 245 -21.76 84.34 45.99
C GLU A 245 -21.71 84.38 44.44
N TYR A 246 -21.35 85.51 43.82
CA TYR A 246 -21.14 85.58 42.37
C TYR A 246 -20.06 84.58 41.93
N LEU A 247 -18.91 84.56 42.60
CA LEU A 247 -17.80 83.65 42.26
C LEU A 247 -18.15 82.16 42.47
N GLU A 248 -18.94 81.81 43.51
CA GLU A 248 -19.42 80.43 43.66
C GLU A 248 -20.30 80.01 42.48
N TYR A 249 -21.23 80.86 42.05
CA TYR A 249 -22.12 80.55 40.93
C TYR A 249 -21.40 80.59 39.58
N GLU A 250 -20.45 81.51 39.36
CA GLU A 250 -19.60 81.57 38.17
C GLU A 250 -18.78 80.27 38.01
N ALA A 251 -18.03 79.88 39.05
CA ALA A 251 -17.24 78.65 39.04
C ALA A 251 -18.10 77.39 38.81
N LYS A 252 -19.31 77.35 39.40
CA LYS A 252 -20.31 76.28 39.28
C LYS A 252 -20.96 76.20 37.90
N ILE A 253 -21.12 77.33 37.21
CA ILE A 253 -21.58 77.39 35.82
C ILE A 253 -20.46 76.93 34.88
N ILE A 254 -19.25 77.49 35.01
CA ILE A 254 -18.09 77.14 34.18
C ILE A 254 -17.72 75.65 34.30
N THR A 255 -17.68 75.10 35.52
CA THR A 255 -17.44 73.65 35.73
C THR A 255 -18.56 72.78 35.18
N THR A 256 -19.81 73.24 35.21
CA THR A 256 -20.93 72.51 34.57
C THR A 256 -20.77 72.49 33.05
N PHE A 257 -20.44 73.62 32.42
CA PHE A 257 -20.15 73.67 30.98
C PHE A 257 -18.96 72.78 30.60
N SER A 258 -17.86 72.82 31.35
CA SER A 258 -16.68 71.96 31.10
C SER A 258 -17.00 70.45 31.16
N VAL A 259 -17.92 70.03 32.04
CA VAL A 259 -18.40 68.63 32.06
C VAL A 259 -19.26 68.32 30.84
N VAL A 260 -20.15 69.23 30.42
CA VAL A 260 -20.96 69.06 29.20
C VAL A 260 -20.07 68.98 27.95
N ASP A 261 -19.03 69.81 27.87
CA ASP A 261 -18.06 69.81 26.76
C ASP A 261 -17.28 68.49 26.68
N ASN A 262 -16.86 67.94 27.82
CA ASN A 262 -16.24 66.61 27.85
C ASN A 262 -17.23 65.49 27.50
N MET A 263 -18.49 65.56 27.97
CA MET A 263 -19.55 64.62 27.54
C MET A 263 -19.78 64.68 26.02
N LYS A 264 -19.78 65.89 25.44
CA LYS A 264 -19.88 66.15 23.99
C LYS A 264 -18.73 65.44 23.26
N GLU A 265 -17.49 65.70 23.68
CA GLU A 265 -16.30 65.04 23.12
C GLU A 265 -16.41 63.51 23.15
N GLN A 266 -16.71 62.91 24.31
CA GLN A 266 -16.82 61.45 24.43
C GLN A 266 -17.95 60.86 23.57
N PHE A 267 -19.08 61.56 23.43
CA PHE A 267 -20.21 61.12 22.61
C PHE A 267 -19.85 61.06 21.12
N TYR A 268 -19.12 62.06 20.60
CA TYR A 268 -18.78 62.15 19.18
C TYR A 268 -17.47 61.43 18.80
N ALA A 269 -16.47 61.38 19.68
CA ALA A 269 -15.17 60.75 19.39
C ALA A 269 -15.27 59.24 19.11
N GLN A 270 -16.25 58.55 19.70
CA GLN A 270 -16.41 57.10 19.57
C GLN A 270 -16.96 56.65 18.20
N ARG A 271 -17.60 57.57 17.45
CA ARG A 271 -18.24 57.31 16.13
C ARG A 271 -17.32 56.73 15.06
N VAL A 272 -16.00 56.92 15.18
CA VAL A 272 -15.01 56.47 14.18
C VAL A 272 -14.82 54.94 14.22
N LYS A 273 -15.24 54.26 15.29
CA LYS A 273 -15.06 52.81 15.49
C LYS A 273 -16.36 52.02 15.64
N THR A 274 -17.43 52.65 16.13
CA THR A 274 -18.77 52.05 16.22
C THR A 274 -19.81 53.06 15.71
N PRO A 275 -20.75 52.65 14.83
CA PRO A 275 -21.78 53.53 14.29
C PRO A 275 -22.87 53.80 15.35
N ARG A 276 -22.57 54.70 16.30
CA ARG A 276 -23.47 55.04 17.40
C ARG A 276 -24.82 55.54 16.88
N LYS A 277 -25.93 55.19 17.56
CA LYS A 277 -27.26 55.74 17.32
C LYS A 277 -27.25 57.26 17.54
N ASP A 278 -27.52 58.00 16.46
CA ASP A 278 -27.69 59.45 16.46
C ASP A 278 -29.06 59.83 17.02
N ASP A 279 -29.21 59.77 18.35
CA ASP A 279 -30.44 60.20 19.01
C ASP A 279 -30.61 61.73 18.90
N PRO A 280 -31.67 62.25 18.26
CA PRO A 280 -31.86 63.68 18.08
C PRO A 280 -32.06 64.42 19.41
N ARG A 281 -32.56 63.75 20.47
CA ARG A 281 -32.78 64.33 21.80
C ARG A 281 -31.45 64.72 22.46
N VAL A 282 -30.41 63.92 22.28
CA VAL A 282 -29.06 64.23 22.77
C VAL A 282 -28.51 65.47 22.08
N LYS A 283 -28.70 65.58 20.76
CA LYS A 283 -28.26 66.76 20.00
C LYS A 283 -29.01 68.02 20.42
N GLU A 284 -30.34 67.95 20.52
CA GLU A 284 -31.21 69.04 20.97
C GLU A 284 -30.79 69.55 22.35
N LEU A 285 -30.50 68.64 23.30
CA LEU A 285 -29.99 69.01 24.62
C LEU A 285 -28.60 69.67 24.61
N PHE A 286 -27.69 69.27 23.71
CA PHE A 286 -26.41 69.99 23.53
C PHE A 286 -26.61 71.38 22.93
N ASP A 287 -27.49 71.51 21.93
CA ASP A 287 -27.78 72.79 21.26
C ASP A 287 -28.49 73.76 22.24
N ASP A 288 -29.40 73.26 23.09
CA ASP A 288 -30.03 73.99 24.20
C ASP A 288 -29.03 74.53 25.25
N ILE A 289 -28.06 73.69 25.65
CA ILE A 289 -27.06 74.09 26.65
C ILE A 289 -26.07 75.09 26.03
N GLU A 290 -25.76 74.97 24.75
CA GLU A 290 -24.94 75.96 24.04
C GLU A 290 -25.65 77.32 23.98
N LYS A 291 -26.98 77.36 23.76
CA LYS A 291 -27.76 78.59 23.89
C LYS A 291 -27.73 79.18 25.30
N LEU A 292 -27.73 78.34 26.34
CA LEU A 292 -27.52 78.82 27.73
C LEU A 292 -26.09 79.33 27.96
N ARG A 293 -25.09 78.86 27.21
CA ARG A 293 -23.74 79.43 27.20
C ARG A 293 -23.73 80.83 26.57
N GLU A 294 -24.36 81.00 25.40
CA GLU A 294 -24.53 82.31 24.76
C GLU A 294 -25.23 83.31 25.69
N GLU A 295 -26.29 82.89 26.39
CA GLU A 295 -26.97 83.72 27.39
C GLU A 295 -26.05 84.10 28.56
N PHE A 296 -25.24 83.17 29.07
CA PHE A 296 -24.26 83.45 30.13
C PHE A 296 -23.15 84.40 29.67
N GLU A 297 -22.56 84.17 28.49
CA GLU A 297 -21.48 84.99 27.92
C GLU A 297 -21.95 86.41 27.54
N SER A 298 -23.27 86.61 27.33
CA SER A 298 -23.87 87.93 27.15
C SER A 298 -23.93 88.78 28.44
N ILE A 299 -23.76 88.18 29.61
CA ILE A 299 -23.77 88.87 30.91
C ILE A 299 -22.37 89.44 31.18
N GLU A 300 -22.25 90.76 31.09
CA GLU A 300 -21.01 91.48 31.39
C GLU A 300 -20.49 91.19 32.81
N ARG A 301 -19.32 90.55 32.91
CA ARG A 301 -18.65 90.19 34.17
C ARG A 301 -18.36 91.45 35.00
N PRO A 302 -18.84 91.56 36.26
CA PRO A 302 -18.59 92.71 37.11
C PRO A 302 -17.10 92.90 37.41
N THR A 303 -16.69 94.15 37.70
CA THR A 303 -15.39 94.42 38.32
C THR A 303 -15.47 94.09 39.81
N LEU A 304 -14.94 92.93 40.20
CA LEU A 304 -14.94 92.44 41.58
C LEU A 304 -13.75 93.02 42.36
N GLU A 305 -14.00 93.73 43.45
CA GLU A 305 -12.94 94.30 44.29
C GLU A 305 -12.08 93.20 44.95
N MET A 306 -12.69 92.04 45.23
CA MET A 306 -11.99 90.86 45.77
C MET A 306 -10.91 90.28 44.85
N GLU A 307 -10.98 90.50 43.53
CA GLU A 307 -9.95 90.03 42.59
C GLU A 307 -8.84 91.07 42.35
N THR A 308 -9.06 92.34 42.71
CA THR A 308 -8.10 93.44 42.47
C THR A 308 -7.21 93.73 43.70
N PRO A 309 -5.89 93.45 43.67
CA PRO A 309 -5.02 93.73 44.81
C PRO A 309 -4.66 95.22 44.91
N THR A 310 -5.26 95.94 45.87
CA THR A 310 -4.92 97.34 46.16
C THR A 310 -3.50 97.49 46.74
N PRO A 311 -2.62 98.31 46.15
CA PRO A 311 -1.23 98.46 46.62
C PRO A 311 -1.09 99.50 47.74
N LYS A 312 -0.18 99.25 48.69
CA LYS A 312 0.35 100.29 49.60
C LYS A 312 1.81 100.00 49.99
N VAL A 313 2.55 101.04 50.36
CA VAL A 313 4.01 101.13 50.16
C VAL A 313 4.80 101.18 51.48
N GLU A 314 5.88 100.39 51.52
CA GLU A 314 7.11 100.44 52.34
C GLU A 314 7.09 100.68 53.86
N SER A 315 7.77 99.78 54.59
CA SER A 315 8.82 100.19 55.55
C SER A 315 9.89 99.10 55.78
N THR A 316 11.11 99.36 55.31
CA THR A 316 12.43 98.95 55.86
C THR A 316 12.76 97.49 56.24
N THR A 317 13.89 97.05 55.67
CA THR A 317 14.79 95.89 55.94
C THR A 317 15.38 95.87 57.38
N PRO A 318 16.10 94.80 57.88
CA PRO A 318 16.98 93.89 57.11
C PRO A 318 17.24 92.41 57.53
N LYS A 319 17.67 91.64 56.51
CA LYS A 319 18.79 90.67 56.46
C LYS A 319 18.90 89.52 57.49
N ALA A 320 18.72 88.30 56.98
CA ALA A 320 19.72 87.21 57.06
C ALA A 320 19.57 86.27 55.84
N GLU A 321 20.67 85.73 55.33
CA GLU A 321 20.71 84.89 54.11
C GLU A 321 20.90 83.41 54.48
N SER A 322 20.21 82.48 53.80
CA SER A 322 20.77 81.13 53.58
C SER A 322 20.07 80.32 52.47
N THR A 323 20.87 79.86 51.50
CA THR A 323 20.73 78.62 50.70
C THR A 323 19.49 78.33 49.83
N SER A 324 19.77 78.35 48.52
CA SER A 324 19.51 77.29 47.50
C SER A 324 18.35 77.44 46.49
N SER A 325 18.75 77.76 45.25
CA SER A 325 18.17 77.29 43.98
C SER A 325 18.26 75.75 43.85
N GLU A 326 17.68 75.04 42.87
CA GLU A 326 17.21 75.48 41.55
C GLU A 326 16.09 74.59 40.98
N LYS A 327 15.62 74.90 39.76
CA LYS A 327 14.40 74.39 39.12
C LYS A 327 14.71 73.74 37.76
N PRO A 328 13.96 72.72 37.31
CA PRO A 328 13.82 72.39 35.89
C PRO A 328 12.51 72.93 35.28
N GLN A 329 12.54 73.26 33.98
CA GLN A 329 11.37 73.47 33.12
C GLN A 329 11.34 72.39 32.03
N GLY A 330 10.18 72.16 31.41
CA GLY A 330 10.04 71.22 30.28
C GLY A 330 9.01 71.70 29.25
N ALA A 331 9.47 71.82 28.00
CA ALA A 331 8.77 71.93 26.71
C ALA A 331 9.87 72.32 25.69
N ASP A 332 10.39 71.42 24.86
CA ASP A 332 9.86 70.93 23.56
C ASP A 332 10.13 71.90 22.38
N PRO A 333 10.18 71.46 21.10
CA PRO A 333 10.20 70.10 20.49
C PRO A 333 11.43 69.99 19.49
N PRO A 334 11.43 69.38 18.27
CA PRO A 334 10.58 68.35 17.62
C PRO A 334 11.29 67.22 16.79
N MET A 335 10.49 66.21 16.39
CA MET A 335 10.45 65.50 15.07
C MET A 335 11.54 64.51 14.57
N GLN A 336 11.03 63.39 14.00
CA GLN A 336 11.61 62.47 12.98
C GLN A 336 12.84 61.63 13.42
N ALA A 337 13.10 60.41 12.91
CA ALA A 337 12.54 59.65 11.79
C ALA A 337 12.43 58.14 12.11
N ALA A 338 12.14 57.27 11.12
CA ALA A 338 12.07 55.82 11.28
C ALA A 338 12.94 55.06 10.26
N GLU A 339 13.84 54.19 10.75
CA GLU A 339 14.46 53.02 10.09
C GLU A 339 14.83 52.04 11.23
N VAL A 340 14.48 50.75 11.24
CA VAL A 340 14.73 49.66 10.28
C VAL A 340 16.23 49.32 10.14
N LEU A 341 16.72 48.41 11.00
CA LEU A 341 17.84 47.52 10.70
C LEU A 341 17.59 46.11 11.24
N LYS A 342 18.37 45.14 10.73
CA LYS A 342 18.06 43.70 10.79
C LYS A 342 18.80 42.94 11.89
N ALA A 343 18.10 41.95 12.43
CA ALA A 343 18.52 40.59 12.80
C ALA A 343 19.99 40.29 13.17
N GLU A 344 20.14 39.57 14.29
CA GLU A 344 21.07 38.44 14.35
C GLU A 344 20.41 37.22 15.04
N LYS A 345 21.18 36.20 15.42
CA LYS A 345 20.81 34.78 15.29
C LYS A 345 21.03 33.99 16.60
N ASP A 346 20.26 32.91 16.79
CA ASP A 346 20.46 31.82 17.78
C ASP A 346 20.47 32.27 19.28
N GLU A 347 20.09 31.50 20.31
CA GLU A 347 20.01 30.04 20.51
C GLU A 347 18.72 29.54 21.20
N HIS A 348 18.60 28.21 21.28
CA HIS A 348 17.56 27.46 21.99
C HIS A 348 17.86 27.28 23.49
N PRO A 349 16.86 27.38 24.39
CA PRO A 349 16.92 26.74 25.71
C PRO A 349 16.12 25.43 25.76
N LYS A 350 16.61 24.46 26.55
CA LYS A 350 15.97 23.19 26.92
C LYS A 350 16.35 22.87 28.38
N PRO A 351 15.38 22.68 29.29
CA PRO A 351 15.25 21.37 29.99
C PRO A 351 13.78 21.11 30.46
N PRO A 352 13.50 20.08 31.29
CA PRO A 352 14.20 18.82 31.56
C PRO A 352 13.34 17.60 31.16
N ALA A 353 13.80 16.38 31.49
CA ALA A 353 12.97 15.17 31.51
C ALA A 353 12.71 14.69 32.95
N VAL A 354 11.58 14.02 33.17
CA VAL A 354 11.25 13.27 34.41
C VAL A 354 10.92 11.84 34.03
N LYS A 355 11.26 10.85 34.87
CA LYS A 355 11.02 9.42 34.65
C LYS A 355 10.12 8.84 35.73
N ALA A 356 9.25 7.91 35.33
CA ALA A 356 8.48 6.98 36.18
C ALA A 356 7.48 7.68 37.15
N GLU A 357 6.43 7.03 37.65
CA GLU A 357 6.21 5.59 37.76
C GLU A 357 4.70 5.24 37.71
N GLN A 358 4.32 4.30 36.85
CA GLN A 358 3.10 3.50 37.01
C GLN A 358 3.36 2.13 36.39
N VAL A 359 3.46 1.11 37.25
CA VAL A 359 3.66 -0.28 36.84
C VAL A 359 2.30 -0.89 36.52
N LEU A 360 2.16 -1.42 35.31
CA LEU A 360 1.12 -2.39 34.95
C LEU A 360 1.80 -3.69 34.51
N ASP A 361 1.16 -4.80 34.84
CA ASP A 361 1.81 -6.10 34.95
C ASP A 361 1.89 -6.82 33.60
N THR A 362 3.06 -6.74 32.96
CA THR A 362 3.33 -7.36 31.65
C THR A 362 3.34 -8.89 31.69
N ASP A 363 3.55 -9.51 32.86
CA ASP A 363 3.60 -10.97 33.01
C ASP A 363 2.18 -11.55 32.92
N ALA A 364 1.19 -10.81 33.44
CA ALA A 364 -0.22 -11.14 33.34
C ALA A 364 -0.76 -11.08 31.89
N GLU A 365 -0.25 -10.17 31.05
CA GLU A 365 -0.64 -10.11 29.64
C GLU A 365 -0.01 -11.23 28.80
N LEU A 366 1.24 -11.63 29.09
CA LEU A 366 1.86 -12.79 28.46
C LEU A 366 1.12 -14.10 28.79
N ALA A 367 0.78 -14.33 30.06
CA ALA A 367 -0.01 -15.49 30.47
C ALA A 367 -1.40 -15.54 29.79
N LYS A 368 -1.99 -14.36 29.49
CA LYS A 368 -3.25 -14.28 28.74
C LYS A 368 -3.06 -14.61 27.26
N LEU A 369 -2.00 -14.10 26.61
CA LEU A 369 -1.69 -14.42 25.21
C LEU A 369 -1.37 -15.91 25.01
N GLU A 370 -0.61 -16.51 25.92
CA GLU A 370 -0.26 -17.94 25.86
C GLU A 370 -1.50 -18.84 26.10
N SER A 371 -2.47 -18.36 26.90
CA SER A 371 -3.79 -18.98 27.05
C SER A 371 -4.68 -18.85 25.79
N GLU A 372 -4.62 -17.72 25.08
CA GLU A 372 -5.32 -17.54 23.78
C GLU A 372 -4.67 -18.38 22.65
N PHE A 373 -3.40 -18.78 22.79
CA PHE A 373 -2.74 -19.75 21.90
C PHE A 373 -2.95 -21.24 22.33
N GLY A 374 -3.83 -21.47 23.31
CA GLY A 374 -4.07 -22.78 23.93
C GLY A 374 -4.88 -23.75 23.07
N LYS A 375 -4.18 -24.69 22.41
CA LYS A 375 -4.68 -25.87 21.65
C LYS A 375 -5.32 -25.61 20.28
N PHE A 376 -4.52 -25.83 19.23
CA PHE A 376 -5.00 -26.39 17.95
C PHE A 376 -4.31 -27.73 17.60
N SER A 377 -3.63 -28.34 18.59
CA SER A 377 -2.81 -29.55 18.45
C SER A 377 -3.45 -30.79 19.09
N GLN A 378 -4.79 -30.84 19.09
CA GLN A 378 -5.57 -31.98 19.59
C GLN A 378 -6.82 -32.19 18.74
N ASP A 379 -6.63 -32.88 17.61
CA ASP A 379 -7.55 -33.85 16.97
C ASP A 379 -7.14 -34.19 15.51
N TYR A 380 -5.83 -34.31 15.25
CA TYR A 380 -5.36 -35.14 14.12
C TYR A 380 -5.26 -36.58 14.60
N SER A 381 -6.17 -37.43 14.12
CA SER A 381 -6.14 -38.86 14.40
C SER A 381 -4.86 -39.48 13.82
N THR A 382 -4.07 -40.15 14.66
CA THR A 382 -2.84 -40.83 14.22
C THR A 382 -3.11 -42.11 13.42
N GLU A 383 -4.38 -42.48 13.24
CA GLU A 383 -4.83 -43.67 12.51
C GLU A 383 -4.79 -43.47 10.96
N GLU A 384 -4.70 -42.24 10.46
CA GLU A 384 -4.75 -41.91 9.01
C GLU A 384 -3.35 -41.66 8.39
N ILE A 385 -2.30 -42.25 8.96
CA ILE A 385 -0.97 -42.35 8.33
C ILE A 385 -0.62 -43.85 8.19
N GLY A 386 -1.45 -44.56 7.41
CA GLY A 386 -1.51 -46.03 7.38
C GLY A 386 -1.78 -46.65 6.01
N GLY A 387 -1.46 -45.95 4.92
CA GLY A 387 -1.56 -46.49 3.56
C GLY A 387 -0.71 -45.70 2.57
N TRP A 388 0.43 -46.25 2.16
CA TRP A 388 1.21 -45.73 1.04
C TRP A 388 0.66 -46.35 -0.25
N GLU A 389 0.53 -45.59 -1.35
CA GLU A 389 -0.04 -46.10 -2.62
C GLU A 389 0.72 -47.32 -3.20
N PHE A 390 1.97 -47.55 -2.76
CA PHE A 390 2.75 -48.76 -3.08
C PHE A 390 2.16 -50.05 -2.47
N ASP A 391 1.49 -49.97 -1.32
CA ASP A 391 0.86 -51.12 -0.63
C ASP A 391 -0.46 -51.55 -1.28
N GLU A 392 -1.00 -50.75 -2.19
CA GLU A 392 -2.10 -51.12 -3.10
C GLU A 392 -1.55 -51.96 -4.26
N LEU A 393 -0.44 -51.52 -4.86
CA LEU A 393 0.19 -52.16 -6.02
C LEU A 393 0.80 -53.54 -5.71
N GLU A 394 1.45 -53.74 -4.55
CA GLU A 394 1.91 -55.10 -4.17
C GLU A 394 0.72 -56.05 -3.92
N ARG A 395 -0.41 -55.50 -3.43
CA ARG A 395 -1.63 -56.26 -3.16
C ARG A 395 -2.33 -56.70 -4.45
N GLU A 396 -2.35 -55.84 -5.47
CA GLU A 396 -2.86 -56.19 -6.80
C GLU A 396 -1.99 -57.26 -7.47
N LEU A 397 -0.66 -57.13 -7.41
CA LEU A 397 0.30 -58.16 -7.86
C LEU A 397 0.06 -59.52 -7.19
N ARG A 398 -0.05 -59.56 -5.85
CA ARG A 398 -0.35 -60.80 -5.11
C ARG A 398 -1.74 -61.36 -5.38
N SER A 399 -2.70 -60.54 -5.78
CA SER A 399 -4.05 -60.97 -6.11
C SER A 399 -4.12 -61.59 -7.51
N GLY A 400 -3.38 -61.06 -8.48
CA GLY A 400 -3.33 -61.55 -9.86
C GLY A 400 -2.91 -63.04 -9.98
N ASP A 401 -1.89 -63.45 -9.22
CA ASP A 401 -1.40 -64.84 -9.19
C ASP A 401 -2.43 -65.85 -8.64
N SER A 402 -3.49 -65.40 -7.96
CA SER A 402 -4.55 -66.28 -7.45
C SER A 402 -5.65 -66.59 -8.48
N ALA A 403 -5.77 -65.80 -9.55
CA ALA A 403 -6.89 -65.84 -10.48
C ALA A 403 -6.76 -66.86 -11.63
N THR A 404 -5.57 -67.44 -11.83
CA THR A 404 -5.22 -68.28 -13.00
C THR A 404 -5.12 -69.78 -12.70
N SER A 405 -5.54 -70.23 -11.51
CA SER A 405 -5.49 -71.63 -11.08
C SER A 405 -6.89 -72.26 -10.93
N LYS A 406 -7.56 -72.56 -12.05
CA LYS A 406 -8.69 -73.49 -12.11
C LYS A 406 -9.00 -74.02 -13.52
#